data_AF-A0A9D4I6B6-F1
#
_entry.id   AF-A0A9D4I6B6-F1
#
_cell.length_a   1.000
_cell.length_b   1.000
_cell.length_c   1.000
_cell.angle_alpha   90.00
_cell.angle_beta   90.00
_cell.angle_gamma   90.00
#
_symmetry.space_group_name_H-M   'P 1'
#
loop_
_entity.id
_entity.type
_entity.pdbx_description
1 polymer ?
#
loop_
_entity_poly.entity_id
_entity_poly.type
_entity_poly.pdbx_seq_one_letter_code
_entity_poly.pdbx_strand_id
1 'polypeptide(L)' 'MFLCFAVHKVAVKPTGYKLYITNLSHNKLLTLARDGSILATFTDPELKWPCGVNVTPAGQVLVVCEGP' A
#
# COMPACT_ATOMS: atom_id res chain seq x y z
N MET A 1 16.26 12.67 15.81
CA MET A 1 15.59 11.39 15.51
C MET A 1 14.32 11.70 14.72
N PHE A 2 14.43 11.81 13.40
CA PHE A 2 13.30 11.89 12.49
C PHE A 2 13.08 10.48 11.95
N LEU A 3 11.99 9.83 12.34
CA LEU A 3 11.58 8.55 11.75
C LEU A 3 10.98 8.85 10.37
N CYS A 4 11.81 8.71 9.33
CA CYS A 4 11.36 8.78 7.95
C CYS A 4 10.59 7.50 7.63
N PHE A 5 9.26 7.60 7.48
CA PHE A 5 8.46 6.52 6.94
C PHE A 5 8.78 6.42 5.44
N ALA A 6 9.63 5.48 5.05
CA ALA A 6 9.95 5.25 3.65
C ALA A 6 8.74 4.60 2.95
N VAL A 7 7.83 5.45 2.46
CA VAL A 7 6.80 5.05 1.50
C VAL A 7 7.46 4.96 0.13
N HIS A 8 7.44 3.77 -0.48
CA HIS A 8 8.20 3.53 -1.71
C HIS A 8 7.36 3.71 -2.99
N LYS A 9 6.06 3.42 -2.95
CA LYS A 9 5.17 3.45 -4.13
C LYS A 9 3.73 3.82 -3.76
N VAL A 10 3.03 4.46 -4.71
CA VAL A 10 1.61 4.80 -4.62
C VAL A 10 0.90 4.40 -5.91
N ALA A 11 -0.32 3.86 -5.79
CA ALA A 11 -1.21 3.58 -6.92
C ALA A 11 -2.60 4.18 -6.68
N VAL A 12 -3.28 4.60 -7.75
CA VAL A 12 -4.59 5.29 -7.71
C VAL A 12 -5.61 4.49 -8.51
N LYS A 13 -6.76 4.20 -7.90
CA LYS A 13 -7.90 3.62 -8.63
C LYS A 13 -8.66 4.72 -9.38
N PRO A 14 -8.99 4.56 -10.69
CA PRO A 14 -9.70 5.59 -11.46
C PRO A 14 -11.12 5.89 -10.98
N THR A 15 -11.79 4.91 -10.36
CA THR A 15 -13.17 5.03 -9.87
C THR A 15 -13.21 4.99 -8.35
N GLY A 16 -13.54 6.14 -7.75
CA GLY A 16 -13.47 6.35 -6.30
C GLY A 16 -12.02 6.52 -5.84
N TYR A 17 -11.61 7.75 -5.55
CA TYR A 17 -10.23 8.13 -5.22
C TYR A 17 -9.71 7.41 -3.95
N LYS A 18 -9.19 6.19 -4.14
CA LYS A 18 -8.47 5.43 -3.13
C LYS A 18 -7.00 5.40 -3.49
N LEU A 19 -6.16 5.69 -2.50
CA LEU A 19 -4.71 5.58 -2.58
C LEU A 19 -4.28 4.28 -1.91
N TYR A 20 -3.40 3.52 -2.56
CA TYR A 20 -2.82 2.32 -1.99
C TYR A 20 -1.34 2.55 -1.75
N ILE A 21 -0.90 2.29 -0.52
CA ILE A 21 0.46 2.61 -0.06
C ILE A 21 1.05 1.40 0.64
N THR A 22 2.23 0.96 0.19
CA THR A 22 3.00 -0.05 0.91
C THR A 22 3.79 0.60 2.05
N ASN A 23 3.62 0.05 3.25
CA ASN A 23 4.41 0.40 4.42
C ASN A 23 5.43 -0.70 4.66
N LEU A 24 6.60 -0.53 4.05
CA LEU A 24 7.68 -1.50 4.04
C LEU A 24 8.14 -1.86 5.46
N SER A 25 8.35 -0.85 6.31
CA SER A 25 8.88 -1.05 7.67
C SER A 25 7.93 -1.76 8.62
N HIS A 26 6.63 -1.82 8.29
CA HIS A 26 5.62 -2.41 9.16
C HIS A 26 4.89 -3.59 8.53
N ASN A 27 5.29 -4.02 7.33
CA ASN A 27 4.66 -5.14 6.62
C ASN A 27 3.15 -4.93 6.44
N LYS A 28 2.74 -3.75 5.95
CA LYS A 28 1.33 -3.41 5.74
C LYS A 28 1.07 -2.79 4.38
N LEU A 29 -0.15 -2.96 3.89
CA LEU A 29 -0.71 -2.16 2.81
C LEU A 29 -1.79 -1.26 3.40
N LEU A 30 -1.67 0.05 3.17
CA LEU A 30 -2.66 1.04 3.61
C LEU A 30 -3.53 1.43 2.42
N THR A 31 -4.83 1.53 2.67
CA THR A 31 -5.78 2.18 1.76
C THR A 31 -6.20 3.50 2.37
N LEU A 32 -5.99 4.59 1.65
CA LEU A 32 -6.32 5.94 2.10
C LEU A 32 -7.37 6.58 1.18
N ALA A 33 -8.15 7.48 1.74
CA ALA A 33 -8.93 8.44 0.99
C ALA A 33 -8.03 9.53 0.40
N ARG A 34 -8.59 10.35 -0.50
CA ARG A 34 -7.87 11.46 -1.15
C ARG A 34 -7.36 12.51 -0.16
N ASP A 35 -8.03 12.67 0.96
CA ASP A 35 -7.66 13.59 2.06
C ASP A 35 -6.54 13.03 2.95
N GLY A 36 -6.07 11.81 2.70
CA GLY A 36 -5.04 11.13 3.50
C GLY A 36 -5.60 10.35 4.69
N SER A 37 -6.91 10.33 4.89
CA SER A 37 -7.53 9.53 5.94
C SER A 37 -7.35 8.03 5.66
N ILE A 38 -6.89 7.26 6.64
CA ILE A 38 -6.76 5.80 6.51
C ILE A 38 -8.16 5.20 6.48
N LEU A 39 -8.50 4.54 5.37
CA LEU A 39 -9.76 3.82 5.19
C LEU A 39 -9.64 2.36 5.61
N ALA A 40 -8.49 1.74 5.32
CA ALA A 40 -8.25 0.34 5.67
C ALA A 40 -6.75 0.08 5.83
N THR A 41 -6.45 -0.93 6.65
CA THR A 41 -5.11 -1.51 6.79
C THR A 41 -5.21 -2.99 6.47
N PHE A 42 -4.40 -3.44 5.51
CA PHE A 42 -4.28 -4.84 5.14
C PHE A 42 -2.94 -5.38 5.64
N THR A 43 -2.99 -6.59 6.20
CA THR A 43 -1.84 -7.34 6.74
C THR A 43 -2.01 -8.80 6.36
N ASP A 44 -0.91 -9.43 5.99
CA ASP A 44 -0.86 -10.86 5.70
C ASP A 44 0.49 -11.42 6.20
N PRO A 45 0.54 -12.65 6.75
CA PRO A 45 1.80 -13.27 7.15
C PRO A 45 2.88 -13.29 6.06
N GLU A 46 2.48 -13.45 4.79
CA GLU A 46 3.35 -13.49 3.61
C GLU A 46 3.75 -12.09 3.11
N LEU A 47 3.14 -11.02 3.62
CA LEU A 47 3.42 -9.64 3.22
C LEU A 47 4.73 -9.13 3.84
N LYS A 48 5.88 -9.63 3.39
CA LYS A 48 7.21 -9.21 3.88
C LYS A 48 7.82 -8.12 3.00
N TRP A 49 8.25 -7.04 3.63
CA TRP A 49 8.91 -5.91 2.97
C TRP A 49 8.23 -5.47 1.67
N PRO A 50 6.93 -5.09 1.72
CA PRO A 50 6.19 -4.73 0.52
C PRO A 50 6.83 -3.53 -0.17
N CYS A 51 7.41 -3.75 -1.35
CA CYS A 51 8.22 -2.78 -2.08
C CYS A 51 7.49 -2.18 -3.29
N GLY A 52 6.38 -2.79 -3.73
CA GLY A 52 5.60 -2.31 -4.87
C GLY A 52 4.11 -2.55 -4.74
N VAL A 53 3.30 -1.69 -5.37
CA VAL A 53 1.84 -1.85 -5.47
C VAL A 53 1.35 -1.40 -6.84
N ASN A 54 0.37 -2.10 -7.38
CA ASN A 54 -0.35 -1.75 -8.62
C ASN A 54 -1.84 -2.05 -8.46
N VAL A 55 -2.69 -1.29 -9.16
CA VAL A 55 -4.14 -1.49 -9.21
C VAL A 55 -4.54 -1.77 -10.65
N THR A 56 -5.17 -2.91 -10.91
CA THR A 56 -5.64 -3.26 -12.25
C THR A 56 -6.87 -2.42 -12.64
N PRO A 57 -7.20 -2.27 -13.93
CA PRO A 57 -8.45 -1.62 -14.35
C PRO A 57 -9.71 -2.27 -13.77
N ALA A 58 -9.67 -3.58 -13.48
CA ALA A 58 -10.73 -4.31 -12.79
C ALA A 58 -10.81 -3.99 -11.27
N GLY A 59 -9.84 -3.24 -10.74
CA GLY A 59 -9.80 -2.80 -9.34
C GLY A 59 -9.12 -3.79 -8.38
N GLN A 60 -8.38 -4.77 -8.89
CA GLN A 60 -7.57 -5.68 -8.07
C GLN A 60 -6.28 -4.98 -7.64
N VAL A 61 -5.83 -5.24 -6.42
CA VAL A 61 -4.58 -4.67 -5.88
C VAL A 61 -3.52 -5.76 -5.87
N LEU A 62 -2.44 -5.53 -6.63
CA LEU A 62 -1.26 -6.39 -6.68
C LEU A 62 -0.18 -5.77 -5.82
N VAL A 63 0.45 -6.56 -4.95
CA VAL A 63 1.53 -6.10 -4.08
C VAL A 63 2.75 -6.96 -4.34
N VAL A 64 3.90 -6.32 -4.54
CA VAL A 64 5.19 -6.99 -4.65
C VAL A 64 5.84 -6.96 -3.28
N CYS A 65 6.20 -8.14 -2.80
CA CYS A 65 6.86 -8.38 -1.52
C CYS A 65 8.16 -9.11 -1.77
N GLU A 66 9.09 -9.01 -0.82
CA GLU A 66 10.16 -9.99 -0.78
C GLU A 66 9.57 -11.34 -0.37
N GLY A 67 10.04 -12.41 -1.01
CA GLY A 67 9.64 -13.76 -0.64
C GLY A 67 10.10 -14.11 0.78
N PRO A 68 9.57 -15.21 1.34
CA PRO A 68 10.16 -15.80 2.55
C PRO A 68 11.63 -16.16 2.37
#